data_AF-A0A7X5WNZ8-F1
#
_entry.id   AF-A0A7X5WNZ8-F1
#
_cell.length_a   1.000
_cell.length_b   1.000
_cell.length_c   1.000
_cell.angle_alpha   90.00
_cell.angle_beta   90.00
_cell.angle_gamma   90.00
#
_symmetry.space_group_name_H-M   'P 1'
#
loop_
_entity.id
_entity.type
_entity.pdbx_description
1 polymer ?
#
loop_
_entity_poly.entity_id
_entity_poly.type
_entity_poly.pdbx_seq_one_letter_code
_entity_poly.pdbx_strand_id
1 'polypeptide(L)' 'MWPDQIEREQLDADTVDLVFVPTDENDAQFRVVFTAEGDEIVSMRAGRMPMVLQADPCESGAT' A
#
# COMPACT_ATOMS: atom_id res chain seq x y z
N MET A 1 4.69 19.21 2.24
CA MET A 1 3.61 18.70 3.14
C MET A 1 3.29 17.33 2.60
N TRP A 2 3.32 16.28 3.43
CA TRP A 2 3.12 14.88 3.01
C TRP A 2 1.66 14.40 2.80
N PRO A 3 0.59 15.06 3.32
CA PRO A 3 -0.74 14.44 3.36
C PRO A 3 -1.41 14.35 1.98
N ASP A 4 -1.04 15.21 1.03
CA ASP A 4 -1.65 15.22 -0.32
C ASP A 4 -1.13 14.08 -1.21
N GLN A 5 -0.14 13.30 -0.72
CA GLN A 5 0.52 12.23 -1.46
C GLN A 5 0.14 10.84 -0.93
N ILE A 6 -0.84 10.75 -0.02
CA ILE A 6 -1.33 9.48 0.52
C ILE A 6 -2.75 9.27 0.02
N GLU A 7 -2.91 8.29 -0.86
CA GLU A 7 -4.22 7.76 -1.24
C GLU A 7 -4.64 6.70 -0.21
N ARG A 8 -5.94 6.65 0.10
CA ARG A 8 -6.50 5.72 1.07
C ARG A 8 -7.44 4.77 0.34
N GLU A 9 -7.19 3.47 0.42
CA GLU A 9 -8.00 2.41 -0.17
C GLU A 9 -8.55 1.50 0.93
N GLN A 10 -9.87 1.49 1.11
CA GLN A 10 -10.51 0.64 2.11
C GLN A 10 -10.65 -0.78 1.55
N LEU A 11 -10.06 -1.77 2.23
CA LEU A 11 -10.10 -3.18 1.80
C LEU A 11 -11.31 -3.91 2.41
N ASP A 12 -11.57 -3.70 3.71
CA ASP A 12 -12.73 -4.23 4.42
C ASP A 12 -13.18 -3.27 5.56
N ALA A 13 -13.91 -3.73 6.58
CA ALA A 13 -14.40 -2.87 7.66
C ALA A 13 -13.28 -2.28 8.54
N ASP A 14 -12.21 -3.04 8.76
CA ASP A 14 -11.15 -2.72 9.71
C ASP A 14 -9.78 -2.56 9.03
N THR A 15 -9.66 -3.01 7.77
CA THR A 15 -8.41 -3.00 7.00
C THR A 15 -8.38 -1.92 5.92
N VAL A 16 -7.31 -1.13 5.89
CA VAL A 16 -7.08 -0.05 4.91
C VAL A 16 -5.65 -0.07 4.37
N ASP A 17 -5.51 0.15 3.07
CA ASP A 17 -4.22 0.45 2.45
C ASP A 17 -4.02 1.98 2.38
N LEU A 18 -2.87 2.43 2.89
CA LEU A 18 -2.36 3.79 2.76
C LEU A 18 -1.26 3.80 1.70
N VAL A 19 -1.53 4.39 0.55
CA VAL A 19 -0.70 4.33 -0.65
C VAL A 19 -0.01 5.67 -0.86
N PHE A 20 1.30 5.70 -0.67
CA PHE A 20 2.12 6.85 -1.04
C PHE A 20 2.30 6.93 -2.57
N VAL A 21 1.95 8.06 -3.15
CA VAL A 21 2.05 8.38 -4.58
C VAL A 21 3.07 9.51 -4.79
N PRO A 22 4.26 9.20 -5.34
CA PRO A 22 5.27 10.22 -5.66
C PRO A 22 4.76 11.22 -6.70
N THR A 23 5.18 12.48 -6.55
CA THR A 23 4.89 13.55 -7.53
C THR A 23 5.97 13.72 -8.59
N ASP A 24 7.17 13.18 -8.37
CA ASP A 24 8.26 13.23 -9.35
C ASP A 24 7.94 12.28 -10.51
N GLU A 25 8.04 12.78 -11.74
CA GLU A 25 7.74 12.01 -12.95
C GLU A 25 8.66 10.79 -13.11
N ASN A 26 9.91 10.87 -12.62
CA ASN A 26 10.85 9.74 -12.65
C ASN A 26 10.43 8.58 -11.73
N ASP A 27 9.63 8.89 -10.71
CA ASP A 27 9.11 7.96 -9.72
C ASP A 27 7.61 7.70 -9.87
N ALA A 28 6.99 8.11 -10.98
CA ALA A 28 5.56 7.94 -11.22
C ALA A 28 5.07 6.48 -11.06
N GLN A 29 5.97 5.51 -11.26
CA GLN A 29 5.69 4.09 -11.12
C GLN A 29 5.97 3.51 -9.73
N PHE A 30 6.59 4.24 -8.81
CA PHE A 30 6.92 3.75 -7.48
C PHE A 30 5.75 3.97 -6.51
N ARG A 31 5.51 3.02 -5.61
CA ARG A 31 4.55 3.15 -4.50
C ARG A 31 5.17 2.63 -3.22
N VAL A 32 4.69 3.18 -2.11
CA VAL A 32 4.82 2.58 -0.78
C VAL A 32 3.40 2.36 -0.28
N VAL A 33 3.07 1.13 0.09
CA VAL A 33 1.75 0.73 0.57
C VAL A 33 1.90 0.26 2.01
N PHE A 34 1.15 0.87 2.93
CA PHE A 34 1.03 0.41 4.30
C PHE A 34 -0.36 -0.16 4.49
N THR A 35 -0.47 -1.41 4.93
CA THR A 35 -1.75 -2.00 5.32
C THR A 35 -1.94 -1.78 6.80
N ALA A 36 -3.03 -1.13 7.18
CA ALA A 36 -3.40 -0.88 8.56
C ALA A 36 -4.65 -1.68 8.92
N GLU A 37 -4.65 -2.30 10.09
CA GLU A 37 -5.82 -2.87 10.75
C GLU A 37 -6.14 -2.02 11.98
N GLY A 38 -7.25 -1.28 11.93
CA GLY A 38 -7.56 -0.26 12.93
C GLY A 38 -6.50 0.84 13.01
N ASP A 39 -5.80 0.92 14.14
CA ASP A 39 -4.73 1.91 14.41
C ASP A 39 -3.31 1.33 14.25
N GLU A 40 -3.17 0.06 13.85
CA GLU A 40 -1.89 -0.64 13.72
C GLU A 40 -1.51 -0.90 12.26
N ILE A 41 -0.24 -0.68 11.90
CA ILE A 41 0.29 -1.05 10.59
C ILE A 41 0.76 -2.50 10.65
N VAL A 42 0.06 -3.38 9.93
CA VAL A 42 0.33 -4.83 9.91
C VAL A 42 1.22 -5.26 8.74
N SER A 43 1.27 -4.47 7.66
CA SER A 43 2.14 -4.76 6.51
C SER A 43 2.71 -3.49 5.89
N MET A 44 3.89 -3.61 5.29
CA MET A 44 4.51 -2.56 4.47
C MET A 44 5.11 -3.16 3.21
N ARG A 45 4.73 -2.59 2.07
CA ARG A 45 5.18 -2.98 0.72
C ARG A 45 5.74 -1.74 0.02
N ALA A 46 6.85 -1.89 -0.70
CA ALA A 46 7.37 -0.83 -1.55
C ALA A 46 7.90 -1.42 -2.86
N GLY A 47 7.67 -0.72 -3.95
CA GLY A 47 8.08 -1.23 -5.25
C GLY A 47 7.47 -0.47 -6.41
N ARG A 48 7.67 -1.02 -7.61
CA ARG A 48 7.11 -0.46 -8.85
C ARG A 48 5.77 -1.12 -9.19
N MET A 49 4.87 -0.32 -9.72
CA MET A 49 3.59 -0.79 -10.25
C MET A 49 3.81 -1.74 -11.45
N PRO A 50 2.93 -2.73 -11.66
CA PRO A 50 1.75 -3.03 -10.83
C PRO A 50 2.05 -3.94 -9.62
N MET A 51 3.24 -4.53 -9.52
CA MET A 51 3.54 -5.60 -8.56
C MET A 51 3.34 -5.19 -7.10
N VAL A 52 3.66 -3.94 -6.75
CA VAL A 52 3.51 -3.42 -5.37
C VAL A 52 2.06 -3.33 -4.89
N LEU A 53 1.09 -3.26 -5.80
CA LEU A 53 -0.34 -3.18 -5.47
C LEU A 53 -1.00 -4.56 -5.34
N GLN A 54 -0.31 -5.62 -5.75
CA GLN A 54 -0.81 -6.98 -5.57
C GLN A 54 -0.62 -7.38 -4.10
N ALA A 55 -1.66 -7.92 -3.47
CA ALA A 55 -1.55 -8.55 -2.16
C ALA A 55 -0.52 -9.68 -2.24
N ASP A 56 0.23 -9.91 -1.14
CA ASP A 56 1.30 -10.90 -1.13
C ASP A 56 0.74 -12.29 -1.51
N PRO A 57 1.12 -12.87 -2.65
CA PRO A 57 0.61 -14.17 -3.06
C PRO A 57 1.00 -15.28 -2.08
N CYS A 58 2.00 -15.07 -1.21
CA CYS A 58 2.41 -16.03 -0.19
C CYS A 58 1.43 -16.17 0.98
N GLU A 59 0.39 -15.33 1.11
CA GLU A 59 -0.70 -15.59 2.07
C GLU A 59 -1.56 -16.81 1.71
N SER A 60 -1.45 -17.33 0.48
CA SER A 60 -2.21 -18.51 0.04
C SER A 60 -1.53 -19.86 0.32
N GLY A 61 -0.70 -19.94 1.38
CA GLY A 61 0.14 -21.10 1.68
C GLY A 61 -0.03 -21.75 3.07
N ALA A 62 -1.09 -21.45 3.82
CA ALA A 62 -1.36 -22.10 5.11
C ALA A 62 -2.69 -22.86 5.09
N THR A 63 -2.68 -24.10 4.58
CA THR A 63 -3.50 -25.23 5.07
C THR A 63 -2.97 -26.55 4.55
#